data_AF-H8YYF7-F1
#
_entry.id   AF-H8YYF7-F1
#
_cell.length_a   1.000
_cell.length_b   1.000
_cell.length_c   1.000
_cell.angle_alpha   90.00
_cell.angle_beta   90.00
_cell.angle_gamma   90.00
#
_symmetry.space_group_name_H-M   'P 1'
#
loop_
_entity.id
_entity.type
_entity.pdbx_description
1 polymer ?
#
loop_
_entity_poly.entity_id
_entity_poly.type
_entity_poly.pdbx_seq_one_letter_code
_entity_poly.pdbx_strand_id
1 'polypeptide(L)'
;MYDEQNEVVRYKWDQPSGSGFRLRYDAVDPEHCYHVEDCDNHVVMDEWGCSDLDEALDVLNQHFDIDVSEERDRVSAWLPAGLR
;
A
#
# COMPACT_ATOMS: atom_id res chain seq x y z
N MET A 1 -8.04 4.37 4.05
CA MET A 1 -8.08 4.59 5.52
C MET A 1 -6.96 3.77 6.14
N TYR A 2 -6.07 4.41 6.91
CA TYR A 2 -4.96 3.74 7.59
C TYR A 2 -5.46 2.96 8.82
N ASP A 3 -4.98 1.74 8.98
CA ASP A 3 -5.23 0.84 10.09
C ASP A 3 -3.97 0.78 10.94
N GLU A 4 -3.95 1.56 12.02
CA GLU A 4 -2.78 1.69 12.90
C GLU A 4 -2.39 0.38 13.59
N GLN A 5 -3.32 -0.55 13.79
CA GLN A 5 -3.04 -1.83 14.45
C GLN A 5 -2.28 -2.79 13.55
N ASN A 6 -2.41 -2.61 12.24
CA ASN A 6 -1.82 -3.49 11.23
C ASN A 6 -0.81 -2.77 10.34
N GLU A 7 -0.56 -1.48 10.59
CA GLU A 7 0.29 -0.60 9.79
C GLU A 7 -0.09 -0.61 8.30
N VAL A 8 -1.39 -0.68 8.00
CA VAL A 8 -1.91 -0.91 6.64
C VAL A 8 -2.75 0.25 6.15
N VAL A 9 -2.43 0.78 4.97
CA VAL A 9 -3.33 1.61 4.16
C VAL A 9 -4.15 0.71 3.24
N ARG A 10 -5.46 0.63 3.50
CA ARG A 10 -6.37 -0.12 2.62
C ARG A 10 -6.67 0.65 1.33
N TYR A 11 -6.54 -0.02 0.18
CA TYR A 11 -6.63 0.58 -1.16
C TYR A 11 -7.65 -0.16 -2.04
N LYS A 12 -8.72 0.51 -2.48
CA LYS A 12 -9.82 -0.15 -3.25
C LYS A 12 -10.36 -1.42 -2.55
N TRP A 13 -10.42 -1.39 -1.22
CA TRP A 13 -10.85 -2.51 -0.37
C TRP A 13 -12.37 -2.65 -0.32
N ASP A 14 -12.87 -3.85 -0.60
CA ASP A 14 -14.27 -4.25 -0.45
C ASP A 14 -14.46 -5.05 0.86
N GLN A 15 -15.15 -4.47 1.84
CA GLN A 15 -15.41 -5.14 3.12
C GLN A 15 -16.29 -6.40 2.99
N PRO A 16 -17.39 -6.40 2.21
CA PRO A 16 -18.22 -7.59 2.00
C PRO A 16 -17.49 -8.81 1.46
N SER A 17 -16.60 -8.66 0.48
CA SER A 17 -15.88 -9.79 -0.11
C SER A 17 -14.50 -10.03 0.50
N GLY A 18 -13.95 -9.08 1.25
CA GLY A 18 -12.59 -9.14 1.78
C GLY A 18 -11.53 -9.01 0.68
N SER A 19 -11.92 -8.41 -0.44
CA SER A 19 -11.15 -8.30 -1.68
C SER A 19 -10.54 -6.91 -1.84
N GLY A 20 -9.56 -6.81 -2.74
CA GLY A 20 -8.92 -5.56 -3.10
C GLY A 20 -7.45 -5.53 -2.72
N PHE A 21 -6.89 -4.32 -2.73
CA PHE A 21 -5.48 -4.13 -2.53
C PHE A 21 -5.22 -3.46 -1.18
N ARG A 22 -4.05 -3.73 -0.63
CA ARG A 22 -3.62 -3.01 0.57
C ARG A 22 -2.14 -2.73 0.49
N LEU A 23 -1.78 -1.56 0.97
CA LEU A 23 -0.41 -1.15 1.16
C LEU A 23 -0.09 -1.34 2.64
N ARG A 24 0.86 -2.20 2.97
CA ARG A 24 1.34 -2.41 4.33
C ARG A 24 2.68 -1.72 4.49
N TYR A 25 2.86 -1.00 5.59
CA TYR A 25 4.17 -0.51 6.01
C TYR A 25 4.80 -1.54 6.96
N ASP A 26 6.06 -1.88 6.73
CA ASP A 26 6.85 -2.77 7.57
C ASP A 26 8.08 -2.01 8.10
N ALA A 27 8.08 -1.72 9.40
CA ALA A 27 9.18 -1.01 10.04
C ALA A 27 10.41 -1.91 10.30
N VAL A 28 10.29 -3.23 10.10
CA VAL A 28 11.36 -4.20 10.41
C VAL A 28 12.40 -4.26 9.29
N ASP A 29 11.97 -4.10 8.03
CA ASP A 29 12.86 -4.02 6.87
C ASP A 29 12.85 -2.60 6.26
N PRO A 30 13.80 -1.73 6.63
CA PRO A 30 13.86 -0.37 6.12
C PRO A 30 14.22 -0.28 4.64
N GLU A 31 14.75 -1.36 4.03
CA GLU A 31 15.07 -1.39 2.60
C GLU A 31 13.82 -1.74 1.75
N HIS A 32 12.85 -2.45 2.32
CA HIS A 32 11.61 -2.85 1.65
C HIS A 32 10.38 -2.60 2.53
N CYS A 33 10.26 -1.36 3.00
CA CYS A 33 9.30 -1.01 4.03
C CYS A 33 7.85 -0.90 3.55
N TYR A 34 7.57 -1.00 2.25
CA TYR A 34 6.21 -0.94 1.70
C TYR A 34 5.85 -2.23 0.96
N HIS A 35 4.74 -2.87 1.31
CA HIS A 35 4.26 -4.07 0.62
C HIS A 35 2.89 -3.83 0.00
N VAL A 36 2.77 -4.08 -1.30
CA VAL A 36 1.48 -4.09 -2.00
C VAL A 36 0.96 -5.52 -2.03
N GLU A 37 -0.19 -5.74 -1.41
CA GLU A 37 -0.80 -7.06 -1.30
C GLU A 37 -2.15 -7.08 -2.02
N ASP A 38 -2.32 -8.07 -2.90
CA ASP A 38 -3.60 -8.42 -3.51
C ASP A 38 -4.30 -9.44 -2.61
N CYS A 39 -5.42 -9.01 -2.03
CA CYS A 39 -6.19 -9.83 -1.11
C CYS A 39 -7.09 -10.84 -1.82
N ASP A 40 -7.42 -10.64 -3.09
CA ASP A 40 -8.17 -11.60 -3.91
C ASP A 40 -7.29 -12.80 -4.29
N ASN A 41 -6.05 -12.53 -4.68
CA ASN A 41 -5.10 -13.56 -5.08
C ASN A 41 -4.26 -14.09 -3.91
N HIS A 42 -4.32 -13.44 -2.74
CA HIS A 42 -3.49 -13.73 -1.56
C HIS A 42 -1.97 -13.69 -1.88
N VAL A 43 -1.56 -12.73 -2.70
CA VAL A 43 -0.17 -12.61 -3.18
C VAL A 43 0.35 -11.20 -2.90
N VAL A 44 1.61 -11.10 -2.48
CA VAL A 44 2.34 -9.83 -2.47
C VAL A 44 2.75 -9.54 -3.91
N MET A 45 2.30 -8.39 -4.44
CA MET A 45 2.52 -8.03 -5.84
C MET A 45 3.99 -7.75 -6.15
N ASP A 46 4.77 -7.37 -5.13
CA ASP A 46 6.21 -7.26 -5.20
C ASP A 46 6.86 -8.28 -4.26
N GLU A 47 7.66 -9.20 -4.81
CA GLU A 47 8.24 -10.32 -4.05
C GLU A 47 9.31 -9.88 -3.04
N TRP A 48 9.88 -8.69 -3.22
CA TRP A 48 10.89 -8.11 -2.34
C TRP A 48 10.32 -7.02 -1.43
N GLY A 49 9.20 -6.41 -1.83
CA GLY A 49 8.67 -5.19 -1.22
C GLY A 49 9.28 -3.95 -1.86
N CYS A 50 8.61 -2.83 -1.67
CA CYS A 50 8.96 -1.54 -2.21
C CYS A 50 9.75 -0.73 -1.17
N SER A 51 10.77 -0.02 -1.64
CA SER A 51 11.66 0.80 -0.82
C SER A 51 11.01 2.12 -0.39
N ASP A 52 10.09 2.63 -1.20
CA ASP A 52 9.33 3.84 -0.93
C ASP A 52 7.87 3.76 -1.40
N LEU A 53 7.10 4.79 -1.05
CA LEU A 53 5.68 4.89 -1.37
C LEU A 53 5.42 5.07 -2.87
N ASP A 54 6.32 5.74 -3.61
CA ASP A 54 6.14 5.98 -5.04
C ASP A 54 6.27 4.66 -5.81
N GLU A 55 7.24 3.83 -5.44
CA GLU A 55 7.43 2.48 -6.01
C GLU A 55 6.20 1.59 -5.76
N ALA A 56 5.64 1.62 -4.54
CA ALA A 56 4.44 0.87 -4.22
C ALA A 56 3.19 1.36 -4.98
N LEU A 57 3.09 2.67 -5.21
CA LEU A 57 2.01 3.24 -6.01
C LEU A 57 2.17 2.94 -7.50
N ASP A 58 3.40 2.86 -8.02
CA ASP A 58 3.69 2.41 -9.38
C ASP A 58 3.25 0.96 -9.60
N VAL A 59 3.43 0.08 -8.61
CA VAL A 59 2.86 -1.28 -8.67
C VAL A 59 1.33 -1.23 -8.76
N LEU A 60 0.67 -0.42 -7.93
CA LEU A 60 -0.79 -0.26 -7.99
C LEU A 60 -1.27 0.34 -9.33
N ASN A 61 -0.47 1.24 -9.93
CA ASN A 61 -0.77 1.86 -11.20
C ASN A 61 -0.81 0.87 -12.37
N GLN A 62 0.03 -0.16 -12.34
CA GLN A 62 -0.01 -1.24 -13.33
C GLN A 62 -1.34 -2.01 -13.34
N HIS A 63 -2.11 -1.96 -12.25
CA HIS A 63 -3.38 -2.67 -12.11
C HIS A 63 -4.62 -1.79 -12.21
N PHE A 64 -4.55 -0.54 -11.74
CA PHE A 64 -5.73 0.31 -11.55
C PHE A 64 -5.78 1.58 -12.39
N ASP A 65 -4.73 1.89 -13.15
CA ASP A 65 -4.60 3.15 -13.91
C ASP A 65 -4.91 4.36 -13.01
N ILE A 66 -3.98 4.65 -12.09
CA ILE A 66 -4.12 5.69 -11.05
C ILE A 66 -3.12 6.82 -11.26
N ASP A 67 -3.48 8.02 -10.82
CA ASP A 67 -2.52 9.12 -10.75
C ASP A 67 -1.63 8.93 -9.51
N VAL A 68 -0.40 8.47 -9.72
CA VAL A 68 0.57 8.20 -8.65
C VAL A 68 0.82 9.45 -7.79
N SER A 69 0.88 10.64 -8.39
CA SER A 69 1.17 11.86 -7.63
C SER A 69 0.01 12.26 -6.72
N GLU A 70 -1.23 12.20 -7.23
CA GLU A 70 -2.43 12.49 -6.43
C GLU A 70 -2.60 11.45 -5.30
N GLU A 71 -2.37 10.19 -5.63
CA GLU A 71 -2.51 9.08 -4.69
C GLU A 71 -1.43 9.09 -3.61
N ARG A 72 -0.20 9.49 -3.95
CA ARG A 72 0.86 9.73 -2.98
C ARG A 72 0.42 10.76 -1.96
N ASP A 73 -0.02 11.92 -2.40
CA ASP A 73 -0.46 12.98 -1.48
C ASP A 73 -1.63 12.51 -0.61
N ARG A 74 -2.54 11.70 -1.15
CA ARG A 74 -3.66 11.10 -0.40
C ARG A 74 -3.21 10.05 0.63
N VAL A 75 -2.28 9.17 0.26
CA VAL A 75 -1.77 8.11 1.14
C VAL A 75 -0.85 8.70 2.20
N SER A 76 0.04 9.61 1.84
CA SER A 76 0.82 10.42 2.78
C SER A 76 -0.09 11.19 3.74
N ALA A 77 -1.26 11.65 3.31
CA ALA A 77 -2.23 12.28 4.20
C ALA A 77 -2.72 11.34 5.32
N TRP A 78 -2.77 10.03 5.06
CA TRP A 78 -3.20 9.00 6.01
C TRP A 78 -2.06 8.38 6.81
N LEU A 79 -0.83 8.45 6.32
CA LEU A 79 0.34 7.99 7.07
C LEU A 79 0.59 8.90 8.29
N PRO A 80 0.93 8.32 9.44
CA PRO A 80 1.30 9.09 10.62
C PRO A 80 2.58 9.90 10.33
N ALA A 81 2.72 11.07 10.95
CA ALA A 81 3.79 12.02 10.64
C ALA A 81 5.23 11.49 10.83
N GLY A 82 5.41 10.36 11.53
CA GLY A 82 6.71 9.68 11.67
C GLY A 82 7.05 8.71 10.53
N LEU A 83 6.10 8.43 9.64
CA LEU A 83 6.23 7.56 8.46
C LEU A 83 6.04 8.32 7.14
N ARG A 84 5.93 9.66 7.22
CA ARG A 84 5.77 10.56 6.08
C ARG A 84 7.10 10.97 5.47
#